data_AF-F4N024-F1
#
_entry.id   AF-F4N024-F1
#
_cell.length_a   1.000
_cell.length_b   1.000
_cell.length_c   1.000
_cell.angle_alpha   90.00
_cell.angle_beta   90.00
_cell.angle_gamma   90.00
#
_symmetry.space_group_name_H-M   'P 1'
#
loop_
_entity.id
_entity.type
_entity.pdbx_description
1 polymer ?
#
loop_
_entity_poly.entity_id
_entity_poly.type
_entity_poly.pdbx_seq_one_letter_code
_entity_poly.pdbx_strand_id
1 'polypeptide(L)' 'SVHRQFRKLTKTKGAFPNENSLLKLLYLGLMNAQEKWTMPIQSWNLTLSQLAIYFEGRLDKVITL' A
#
# COMPACT_ATOMS: atom_id res chain seq x y z
N SER A 1 -8.60 5.38 -0.50
CA SER A 1 -7.52 5.52 -1.51
C SER A 1 -6.42 6.43 -0.99
N VAL A 2 -5.16 6.07 -1.24
CA VAL A 2 -3.94 6.81 -0.86
C VAL A 2 -3.96 8.24 -1.42
N HIS A 3 -4.36 8.43 -2.69
CA HIS A 3 -4.40 9.75 -3.32
C HIS A 3 -5.29 10.77 -2.58
N ARG A 4 -6.43 10.32 -2.04
CA ARG A 4 -7.31 11.19 -1.23
C ARG A 4 -6.62 11.61 0.07
N GLN A 5 -5.87 10.71 0.70
CA GLN A 5 -5.13 11.01 1.93
C GLN A 5 -4.03 12.04 1.66
N PHE A 6 -3.28 11.87 0.58
CA PHE A 6 -2.25 12.84 0.18
C PHE A 6 -2.84 14.21 -0.14
N ARG A 7 -3.93 14.30 -0.92
CA ARG A 7 -4.62 15.58 -1.15
C ARG A 7 -5.13 16.21 0.15
N LYS A 8 -5.60 15.42 1.10
CA LYS A 8 -6.04 15.92 2.42
C LYS A 8 -4.87 16.48 3.24
N LEU A 9 -3.67 15.90 3.14
CA LEU A 9 -2.48 16.35 3.85
C LEU A 9 -1.87 17.60 3.21
N THR A 10 -1.91 17.69 1.88
CA THR A 10 -1.32 18.83 1.16
C THR A 10 -2.25 20.03 1.04
N LYS A 11 -3.58 19.87 1.11
CA LYS A 11 -4.54 20.99 0.95
C LYS A 11 -4.36 22.15 1.93
N THR A 12 -3.75 21.92 3.10
CA THR A 12 -3.54 22.94 4.13
C THR A 12 -2.16 23.61 4.04
N LYS A 13 -1.26 23.06 3.22
CA LYS A 13 0.10 23.58 3.00
C LYS A 13 0.12 24.26 1.62
N GLY A 14 0.19 25.59 1.60
CA GLY A 14 0.19 26.36 0.35
C GLY A 14 1.42 26.10 -0.53
N ALA A 15 2.61 26.44 -0.02
CA ALA A 15 3.89 26.17 -0.69
C ALA A 15 4.83 25.39 0.23
N PHE A 16 5.62 24.49 -0.35
CA PHE A 16 6.65 23.74 0.36
C PHE A 16 8.00 24.44 0.17
N PRO A 17 8.81 24.62 1.23
CA PRO A 17 10.10 25.31 1.14
C PRO A 17 11.16 24.52 0.35
N ASN A 18 11.04 23.20 0.27
CA ASN A 18 11.88 22.34 -0.56
C ASN A 18 11.15 21.01 -0.86
N GLU A 19 11.62 20.27 -1.87
CA GLU A 19 11.05 18.98 -2.25
C GLU A 19 11.09 17.94 -1.10
N ASN A 20 12.18 17.92 -0.34
CA ASN A 20 12.36 17.00 0.78
C ASN A 20 11.28 17.15 1.86
N SER A 21 10.78 18.37 2.09
CA SER A 21 9.72 18.64 3.06
C SER A 21 8.38 18.08 2.61
N LEU A 22 8.08 18.10 1.31
CA LEU A 22 6.91 17.46 0.74
C LEU A 22 7.03 15.93 0.86
N LEU A 23 8.18 15.37 0.47
CA LEU A 23 8.42 13.93 0.54
C LEU A 23 8.30 13.40 1.98
N LYS A 24 8.86 14.10 2.97
CA LYS A 24 8.72 13.75 4.39
C LYS A 24 7.26 13.75 4.85
N LEU A 25 6.47 14.74 4.44
CA LEU A 25 5.05 14.81 4.78
C LEU A 25 4.27 13.63 4.19
N LEU A 26 4.52 13.30 2.92
CA LEU A 26 3.88 12.17 2.25
C LEU A 26 4.29 10.83 2.87
N TYR A 27 5.58 10.69 3.22
CA TYR A 27 6.10 9.51 3.91
C TYR A 27 5.38 9.27 5.24
N LEU A 28 5.27 10.30 6.09
CA LEU A 28 4.52 10.21 7.35
C LEU A 28 3.04 9.90 7.12
N GLY A 29 2.44 10.49 6.09
CA GLY A 29 1.08 10.18 5.68
C GLY A 29 0.89 8.71 5.27
N LEU A 30 1.88 8.14 4.58
CA LEU A 30 1.89 6.74 4.17
C LEU A 30 2.06 5.80 5.36
N MET A 31 2.98 6.10 6.29
CA MET A 31 3.17 5.29 7.51
C MET A 31 1.87 5.21 8.33
N ASN A 32 1.21 6.34 8.56
CA ASN A 32 -0.09 6.39 9.25
C ASN A 32 -1.21 5.63 8.50
N ALA A 33 -1.14 5.57 7.17
CA ALA A 33 -2.09 4.82 6.37
C ALA A 33 -1.82 3.31 6.43
N GLN A 34 -0.54 2.91 6.40
CA GLN A 34 -0.09 1.54 6.52
C GLN A 34 -0.49 0.93 7.86
N GLU A 35 -0.35 1.67 8.97
CA GLU A 35 -0.80 1.23 10.29
C GLU A 35 -2.31 0.89 10.34
N LYS A 36 -3.11 1.49 9.47
CA LYS A 36 -4.56 1.24 9.38
C LYS A 36 -4.92 0.11 8.43
N TRP A 37 -3.98 -0.37 7.61
CA TRP A 37 -4.20 -1.47 6.66
C TRP A 37 -3.99 -2.83 7.32
N THR A 38 -4.75 -3.09 8.37
CA THR A 38 -4.69 -4.35 9.14
C THR A 38 -5.74 -5.37 8.71
N MET A 39 -6.73 -4.94 7.91
CA MET A 39 -7.81 -5.82 7.47
C MET A 39 -7.27 -6.88 6.50
N PRO A 40 -7.53 -8.18 6.74
CA PRO A 40 -7.14 -9.24 5.82
C PRO A 40 -7.88 -9.09 4.48
N ILE A 41 -7.24 -9.53 3.40
CA ILE A 41 -7.85 -9.53 2.07
C ILE A 41 -8.95 -10.59 2.06
N GLN A 42 -10.16 -10.18 1.64
CA GLN A 42 -11.30 -11.09 1.54
C GLN A 42 -11.02 -12.19 0.51
N SER A 43 -11.33 -13.44 0.87
CA SER A 43 -11.20 -14.61 -0.03
C SER A 43 -9.78 -14.80 -0.59
N TRP A 44 -8.74 -14.41 0.17
CA TRP A 44 -7.35 -14.48 -0.29
C TRP A 44 -6.92 -15.92 -0.64
N ASN A 45 -7.35 -16.91 0.13
CA ASN A 45 -7.02 -18.32 -0.12
C ASN A 45 -7.51 -18.81 -1.50
N LEU A 46 -8.74 -18.48 -1.88
CA LEU A 46 -9.28 -18.85 -3.19
C LEU A 46 -8.51 -18.17 -4.32
N THR A 47 -8.24 -16.87 -4.14
CA THR A 47 -7.47 -16.07 -5.10
C THR A 47 -6.06 -16.64 -5.26
N LEU A 48 -5.43 -17.07 -4.17
CA LEU A 48 -4.11 -17.67 -4.16
C LEU A 48 -4.09 -19.00 -4.94
N SER A 49 -5.08 -19.87 -4.73
CA SER A 49 -5.21 -21.13 -5.49
C SER A 49 -5.37 -20.86 -6.99
N GLN A 50 -6.15 -19.85 -7.38
CA GLN A 50 -6.30 -19.46 -8.78
C GLN A 50 -4.97 -18.92 -9.34
N LEU A 51 -4.26 -18.08 -8.60
CA LEU A 51 -2.97 -17.54 -9.01
C LEU A 51 -1.91 -18.64 -9.17
N ALA A 52 -1.92 -19.67 -8.31
CA ALA A 52 -1.03 -20.82 -8.42
C ALA A 52 -1.26 -21.61 -9.73
N ILE A 53 -2.51 -21.74 -10.16
CA ILE A 53 -2.86 -22.38 -11.45
C ILE A 53 -2.46 -21.50 -12.64
N TYR A 54 -2.72 -20.19 -12.60
CA TYR A 54 -2.38 -19.29 -13.71
C TYR A 54 -0.86 -19.05 -13.86
N PHE A 55 -0.11 -19.15 -12.76
CA PHE A 55 1.32 -18.89 -12.71
C PHE A 55 2.08 -20.07 -12.12
N GLU A 56 1.92 -21.24 -12.75
CA GLU A 56 2.60 -22.48 -12.35
C GLU A 56 4.11 -22.26 -12.15
N GLY A 57 4.66 -22.83 -11.07
CA GLY A 57 6.08 -22.75 -10.75
C GLY A 57 6.58 -21.42 -10.15
N ARG A 58 5.78 -20.34 -10.20
CA ARG A 58 6.21 -19.03 -9.65
C ARG A 58 6.00 -18.91 -8.15
N LEU A 59 4.95 -19.53 -7.64
CA LEU A 59 4.53 -19.40 -6.25
C LEU A 59 5.01 -20.56 -5.36
N ASP A 60 5.58 -21.62 -5.94
CA ASP A 60 6.00 -22.83 -5.23
C ASP A 60 6.97 -22.51 -4.08
N LYS A 61 7.90 -21.56 -4.25
CA LYS A 61 8.87 -21.15 -3.20
C LYS A 61 8.23 -20.44 -2.00
N VAL A 62 7.02 -19.92 -2.16
CA VAL A 62 6.33 -19.09 -1.18
C VAL A 62 5.15 -19.83 -0.55
N ILE A 63 4.54 -20.75 -1.31
CA ILE A 63 3.37 -21.53 -0.89
C ILE A 63 3.79 -22.85 -0.20
N THR A 64 5.05 -23.28 -0.28
CA THR A 64 5.54 -24.45 0.46
C THR A 64 5.46 -24.25 1.97
N LEU A 65 4.40 -24.84 2.55
CA LEU A 65 4.33 -25.37 3.92
C LEU A 65 4.62 -26.86 3.87
#